data_AF-A0A8H4UJS6-F1
#
_entry.id   AF-A0A8H4UJS6-F1
#
_cell.length_a   1.000
_cell.length_b   1.000
_cell.length_c   1.000
_cell.angle_alpha   90.00
_cell.angle_beta   90.00
_cell.angle_gamma   90.00
#
_symmetry.space_group_name_H-M   'P 1'
#
loop_
_entity.id
_entity.type
_entity.pdbx_description
1 polymer ?
#
loop_
_entity_poly.entity_id
_entity_poly.type
_entity_poly.pdbx_seq_one_letter_code
_entity_poly.pdbx_strand_id
1 'polypeptide(L)'
;MAITGGMNIISNSDVYAGLSKGHFLSSTGGCKTWDEGADGYCRADGVGSVVLKRLEDAEADNDNILAVVLAAGTDHSAEAVSITHPHDLAQTHLYNQLVKRAGIDPLSVGYVEFHGTGTIAGDPTEMRSVTSVFANGQPRSTSLYIGSVKSNVGHGEAAAGIMSFMKTMLVFQKSIIPPHIGIKTGLNPALPENLDKKGVVIPFTATPWEQSRNQKRLAMVNNFGAAGGNTAIILEEATLRPRLGNDTRLTHPITVSAKTPFSLQENLRQLIAFIEMRPDVSIADLSYTLTARKNHYNYRVSILASSLTEAATLLRPHIEPALEQLPTSPKQATVAFAFTGQGTFYIGIGSQLYRDSRSFREKLDQLDGIAQRQKFPSFLPIIKS
;
A
#
# COMPACT_ATOMS: atom_id res chain seq x y z
N MET A 1 -13.06 0.26 8.90
CA MET A 1 -12.26 0.75 7.75
C MET A 1 -12.30 2.27 7.74
N ALA A 2 -11.19 2.91 7.37
CA ALA A 2 -11.09 4.35 7.18
C ALA A 2 -10.38 4.65 5.85
N ILE A 3 -10.85 5.66 5.13
CA ILE A 3 -10.13 6.25 3.98
C ILE A 3 -9.53 7.56 4.51
N THR A 4 -8.21 7.68 4.42
CA THR A 4 -7.47 8.83 4.94
C THR A 4 -6.44 9.29 3.92
N GLY A 5 -6.14 10.59 3.91
CA GLY A 5 -5.29 11.16 2.89
C GLY A 5 -5.10 12.66 3.08
N GLY A 6 -4.52 13.28 2.06
CA GLY A 6 -4.28 14.72 2.04
C GLY A 6 -4.26 15.22 0.59
N MET A 7 -4.67 16.46 0.42
CA MET A 7 -4.71 17.16 -0.86
C MET A 7 -4.15 18.56 -0.71
N ASN A 8 -3.32 18.97 -1.66
CA ASN A 8 -2.88 20.34 -1.84
C ASN A 8 -2.81 20.62 -3.35
N ILE A 9 -3.51 21.66 -3.80
CA ILE A 9 -3.47 22.14 -5.18
C ILE A 9 -3.28 23.66 -5.16
N ILE A 10 -2.22 24.14 -5.78
CA ILE A 10 -1.82 25.53 -5.77
C ILE A 10 -2.48 26.24 -6.96
N SER A 11 -3.57 26.96 -6.68
CA SER A 11 -4.30 27.74 -7.69
C SER A 11 -4.33 29.25 -7.42
N ASN A 12 -3.82 29.70 -6.27
CA ASN A 12 -3.78 31.10 -5.85
C ASN A 12 -2.35 31.57 -5.54
N SER A 13 -1.91 32.64 -6.21
CA SER A 13 -0.60 33.28 -6.02
C SER A 13 -0.45 34.01 -4.68
N ASP A 14 -1.54 34.47 -4.05
CA ASP A 14 -1.48 35.25 -2.81
C ASP A 14 -0.85 34.47 -1.66
N VAL A 15 -1.13 33.17 -1.58
CA VAL A 15 -0.52 32.27 -0.60
C VAL A 15 0.99 32.16 -0.84
N TYR A 16 1.42 32.10 -2.10
CA TYR A 16 2.83 32.11 -2.46
C TYR A 16 3.51 33.42 -2.04
N ALA A 17 2.87 34.56 -2.31
CA ALA A 17 3.36 35.88 -1.92
C ALA A 17 3.45 36.02 -0.39
N GLY A 18 2.45 35.55 0.35
CA GLY A 18 2.44 35.57 1.81
C GLY A 18 3.54 34.71 2.42
N LEU A 19 3.71 33.47 1.95
CA LEU A 19 4.77 32.58 2.42
C LEU A 19 6.17 33.09 2.08
N SER A 20 6.34 33.72 0.92
CA SER A 20 7.58 34.39 0.53
C SER A 20 7.92 35.56 1.47
N LYS A 21 6.93 36.43 1.76
CA LYS A 21 7.09 37.51 2.75
C LYS A 21 7.37 36.99 4.16
N GLY A 22 6.87 35.80 4.50
CA GLY A 22 7.14 35.11 5.76
C GLY A 22 8.48 34.37 5.79
N HIS A 23 9.29 34.43 4.72
CA HIS A 23 10.57 33.73 4.59
C HIS A 23 10.48 32.20 4.74
N PHE A 24 9.33 31.62 4.39
CA PHE A 24 9.14 30.16 4.39
C PHE A 24 9.71 29.50 3.13
N LEU A 25 9.69 30.23 2.01
CA LEU A 25 10.00 29.69 0.70
C LEU A 25 11.47 29.84 0.35
N SER A 26 12.03 28.78 -0.21
CA SER A 26 13.34 28.84 -0.87
C SER A 26 13.28 29.77 -2.07
N SER A 27 14.29 30.64 -2.18
CA SER A 27 14.43 31.58 -3.30
C SER A 27 15.16 30.95 -4.49
N THR A 28 15.77 29.79 -4.28
CA THR A 28 16.75 29.17 -5.18
C THR A 28 16.30 27.84 -5.78
N GLY A 29 15.16 27.29 -5.34
CA GLY A 29 14.57 26.08 -5.92
C GLY A 29 14.00 25.10 -4.88
N GLY A 30 14.24 23.81 -5.09
CA GLY A 30 13.69 22.71 -4.26
C GLY A 30 14.13 22.72 -2.79
N CYS A 31 13.53 21.83 -2.00
CA CYS A 31 13.85 21.69 -0.57
C CYS A 31 15.26 21.08 -0.40
N LYS A 32 16.22 21.90 0.02
CA LYS A 32 17.62 21.49 0.22
C LYS A 32 17.86 20.91 1.62
N THR A 33 17.12 19.85 1.93
CA THR A 33 17.12 19.24 3.26
C THR A 33 18.52 18.78 3.66
N TRP A 34 19.00 19.29 4.80
CA TRP A 34 20.34 19.09 5.40
C TRP A 34 21.51 19.73 4.66
N ASP A 35 21.26 20.49 3.61
CA ASP A 35 22.29 21.23 2.90
C ASP A 35 22.71 22.49 3.68
N GLU A 36 23.97 22.88 3.59
CA GLU A 36 24.45 24.17 4.13
C GLU A 36 23.75 25.38 3.51
N GLY A 37 23.29 25.26 2.26
CA GLY A 37 22.57 26.29 1.51
C GLY A 37 21.05 26.26 1.70
N ALA A 38 20.53 25.48 2.64
CA ALA A 38 19.11 25.43 2.99
C ALA A 38 18.53 26.83 3.28
N ASP A 39 17.57 27.29 2.48
CA ASP A 39 17.01 28.66 2.51
C ASP A 39 15.47 28.69 2.58
N GLY A 40 14.82 27.54 2.82
CA GLY A 40 13.36 27.42 2.82
C GLY A 40 12.87 26.22 2.00
N TYR A 41 11.55 26.06 1.91
CA TYR A 41 10.93 24.96 1.16
C TYR A 41 10.37 25.41 -0.19
N CYS A 42 10.23 24.47 -1.13
CA CYS A 42 9.50 24.66 -2.38
C CYS A 42 8.09 24.10 -2.23
N ARG A 43 7.05 24.86 -2.58
CA ARG A 43 5.65 24.38 -2.52
C ARG A 43 5.40 23.31 -3.58
N ALA A 44 4.48 22.38 -3.31
CA ALA A 44 4.12 21.35 -4.26
C ALA A 44 2.63 21.00 -4.22
N ASP A 45 2.14 20.55 -5.37
CA ASP A 45 0.86 19.87 -5.49
C ASP A 45 1.00 18.42 -5.02
N GLY A 46 -0.08 17.89 -4.45
CA GLY A 46 -0.11 16.50 -4.03
C GLY A 46 -1.53 16.06 -3.69
N VAL A 47 -1.90 14.86 -4.14
CA VAL A 47 -3.12 14.19 -3.71
C VAL A 47 -2.77 12.75 -3.42
N GLY A 48 -3.09 12.29 -2.21
CA GLY A 48 -2.85 10.92 -1.80
C GLY A 48 -3.95 10.43 -0.89
N SER A 49 -4.26 9.13 -0.99
CA SER A 49 -5.20 8.44 -0.11
C SER A 49 -4.71 7.03 0.17
N VAL A 50 -4.99 6.54 1.38
CA VAL A 50 -4.76 5.17 1.82
C VAL A 50 -6.01 4.64 2.53
N VAL A 51 -6.16 3.32 2.52
CA VAL A 51 -7.22 2.62 3.23
C VAL A 51 -6.62 1.95 4.47
N LEU A 52 -7.19 2.24 5.64
CA LEU A 52 -6.79 1.65 6.91
C LEU A 52 -7.89 0.74 7.43
N LYS A 53 -7.47 -0.37 8.04
CA LYS A 53 -8.31 -1.30 8.79
C LYS A 53 -7.57 -1.73 10.05
N ARG A 54 -8.29 -2.24 11.06
CA ARG A 54 -7.63 -2.99 12.12
C ARG A 54 -6.95 -4.20 11.48
N LEU A 55 -5.78 -4.59 12.00
CA LEU A 55 -4.98 -5.66 11.43
C LEU A 55 -5.80 -6.96 11.32
N GLU A 56 -6.52 -7.32 12.38
CA GLU A 56 -7.42 -8.48 12.44
C GLU A 56 -8.50 -8.47 11.34
N ASP A 57 -9.09 -7.30 11.05
CA ASP A 57 -10.12 -7.17 10.00
C ASP A 57 -9.49 -7.34 8.61
N ALA A 58 -8.27 -6.82 8.40
CA ALA A 58 -7.54 -6.97 7.14
C ALA A 58 -7.06 -8.43 6.93
N GLU A 59 -6.79 -9.14 8.01
CA GLU A 59 -6.53 -10.58 8.02
C GLU A 59 -7.78 -11.38 7.66
N ALA A 60 -8.90 -11.12 8.34
CA ALA A 60 -10.17 -11.79 8.09
C ALA A 60 -10.65 -11.62 6.64
N ASP A 61 -10.52 -10.43 6.06
CA ASP A 61 -10.98 -10.14 4.69
C ASP A 61 -9.95 -10.54 3.61
N ASN A 62 -8.83 -11.14 4.00
CA ASN A 62 -7.73 -11.48 3.11
C ASN A 62 -7.28 -10.27 2.27
N ASP A 63 -7.07 -9.13 2.91
CA ASP A 63 -6.53 -7.93 2.29
C ASP A 63 -5.00 -8.04 2.14
N ASN A 64 -4.46 -7.41 1.09
CA ASN A 64 -3.02 -7.21 0.98
C ASN A 64 -2.58 -6.11 1.96
N ILE A 65 -1.90 -6.51 3.03
CA ILE A 65 -1.37 -5.57 4.03
C ILE A 65 -0.04 -5.04 3.52
N LEU A 66 0.06 -3.73 3.37
CA LEU A 66 1.28 -3.07 2.86
C LEU A 66 2.25 -2.68 3.98
N ALA A 67 1.72 -2.30 5.14
CA ALA A 67 2.43 -1.97 6.37
C ALA A 67 1.43 -1.95 7.54
N VAL A 68 1.92 -1.93 8.77
CA VAL A 68 1.12 -1.84 10.00
C VAL A 68 1.47 -0.55 10.74
N VAL A 69 0.47 0.23 11.13
CA VAL A 69 0.65 1.39 12.02
C VAL A 69 0.70 0.89 13.45
N LEU A 70 1.86 0.94 14.09
CA LEU A 70 2.03 0.52 15.49
C LEU A 70 1.58 1.62 16.46
N ALA A 71 1.96 2.86 16.17
CA ALA A 71 1.60 4.02 16.96
C ALA A 71 1.53 5.27 16.08
N ALA A 72 0.63 6.18 16.42
CA ALA A 72 0.54 7.52 15.86
C ALA A 72 0.17 8.48 16.98
N GLY A 73 0.64 9.72 16.88
CA GLY A 73 0.37 10.72 17.89
C GLY A 73 0.73 12.12 17.43
N THR A 74 0.22 13.08 18.19
CA THR A 74 0.35 14.50 17.93
C THR A 74 0.59 15.24 19.23
N ASP A 75 1.42 16.28 19.19
CA ASP A 75 1.54 17.25 20.27
C ASP A 75 1.72 18.66 19.70
N HIS A 76 2.20 19.59 20.52
CA HIS A 76 2.39 20.98 20.12
C HIS A 76 3.70 21.54 20.67
N SER A 77 4.43 22.28 19.84
CA SER A 77 5.62 23.05 20.18
C SER A 77 5.25 24.33 20.96
N ALA A 78 4.55 24.20 22.08
CA ALA A 78 4.03 25.33 22.86
C ALA A 78 5.12 26.19 23.53
N GLU A 79 6.30 25.61 23.77
CA GLU A 79 7.45 26.27 24.38
C GLU A 79 8.44 26.84 23.34
N ALA A 80 8.06 26.85 22.05
CA ALA A 80 8.90 27.40 21.00
C ALA A 80 9.09 28.93 21.17
N VAL A 81 10.28 29.42 20.84
CA VAL A 81 10.64 30.85 20.91
C VAL A 81 9.79 31.74 20.00
N SER A 82 9.17 31.16 18.97
CA SER A 82 8.25 31.82 18.05
C SER A 82 7.20 30.81 17.61
N ILE A 83 5.99 31.28 17.30
CA ILE A 83 4.88 30.45 16.83
C ILE A 83 5.25 29.59 15.61
N THR A 84 6.17 30.08 14.77
CA THR A 84 6.60 29.40 13.54
C THR A 84 7.88 28.57 13.70
N HIS A 85 8.53 28.63 14.86
CA HIS A 85 9.77 27.89 15.10
C HIS A 85 9.48 26.48 15.66
N PRO A 86 10.20 25.45 15.21
CA PRO A 86 10.08 24.12 15.79
C PRO A 86 10.75 24.04 17.16
N HIS A 87 10.39 23.03 17.96
CA HIS A 87 10.95 22.78 19.28
C HIS A 87 11.39 21.31 19.41
N ASP A 88 12.70 21.07 19.60
CA ASP A 88 13.27 19.73 19.63
C ASP A 88 12.80 18.90 20.84
N LEU A 89 12.68 19.51 22.02
CA LEU A 89 12.19 18.80 23.21
C LEU A 89 10.74 18.31 23.06
N ALA A 90 9.88 19.07 22.38
CA ALA A 90 8.51 18.64 22.07
C ALA A 90 8.53 17.43 21.13
N GLN A 91 9.32 17.52 20.04
CA GLN A 91 9.49 16.40 19.11
C GLN A 91 10.05 15.14 19.79
N THR A 92 11.09 15.28 20.61
CA THR A 92 11.67 14.17 21.40
C THR A 92 10.65 13.58 22.38
N HIS A 93 9.83 14.41 23.02
CA HIS A 93 8.77 13.95 23.90
C HIS A 93 7.75 13.09 23.14
N LEU A 94 7.26 13.57 21.99
CA LEU A 94 6.36 12.83 21.12
C LEU A 94 6.94 11.47 20.72
N TYR A 95 8.19 11.44 20.25
CA TYR A 95 8.83 10.20 19.82
C TYR A 95 8.92 9.16 20.96
N ASN A 96 9.31 9.59 22.17
CA ASN A 96 9.37 8.70 23.33
C ASN A 96 8.00 8.13 23.71
N GLN A 97 6.94 8.93 23.63
CA GLN A 97 5.57 8.45 23.84
C GLN A 97 5.18 7.39 22.81
N LEU A 98 5.50 7.61 21.54
CA LEU A 98 5.16 6.68 20.45
C LEU A 98 5.93 5.37 20.55
N VAL A 99 7.23 5.42 20.84
CA VAL A 99 8.07 4.24 21.07
C VAL A 99 7.50 3.40 22.22
N LYS A 100 7.14 4.05 23.34
CA LYS A 100 6.51 3.38 24.49
C LYS A 100 5.16 2.77 24.11
N ARG A 101 4.32 3.48 23.34
CA ARG A 101 3.01 2.99 22.89
C ARG A 101 3.11 1.83 21.91
N ALA A 102 4.09 1.88 21.01
CA ALA A 102 4.38 0.81 20.05
C ALA A 102 5.03 -0.41 20.71
N GLY A 103 5.60 -0.26 21.90
CA GLY A 103 6.27 -1.35 22.63
C GLY A 103 7.56 -1.82 21.94
N ILE A 104 8.27 -0.91 21.27
CA ILE A 104 9.49 -1.22 20.52
C ILE A 104 10.74 -0.64 21.20
N ASP A 105 11.91 -1.19 20.87
CA ASP A 105 13.19 -0.55 21.15
C ASP A 105 13.40 0.60 20.16
N PRO A 106 13.63 1.86 20.60
CA PRO A 106 13.93 2.95 19.66
C PRO A 106 15.14 2.66 18.77
N LEU A 107 16.14 1.90 19.25
CA LEU A 107 17.32 1.56 18.45
C LEU A 107 17.04 0.52 17.35
N SER A 108 15.84 -0.08 17.34
CA SER A 108 15.38 -0.98 16.28
C SER A 108 14.72 -0.26 15.08
N VAL A 109 14.38 1.03 15.22
CA VAL A 109 13.91 1.84 14.09
C VAL A 109 15.05 1.99 13.09
N GLY A 110 14.85 1.46 11.88
CA GLY A 110 15.88 1.44 10.84
C GLY A 110 15.74 2.55 9.81
N TYR A 111 14.59 3.21 9.73
CA TYR A 111 14.35 4.31 8.80
C TYR A 111 13.52 5.43 9.42
N VAL A 112 13.90 6.69 9.18
CA VAL A 112 13.06 7.84 9.52
C VAL A 112 12.88 8.70 8.28
N GLU A 113 11.62 8.87 7.88
CA GLU A 113 11.20 9.86 6.91
C GLU A 113 10.91 11.17 7.65
N PHE A 114 11.84 12.11 7.51
CA PHE A 114 11.82 13.40 8.18
C PHE A 114 10.72 14.30 7.60
N HIS A 115 10.30 15.28 8.41
CA HIS A 115 9.60 16.43 7.90
C HIS A 115 10.50 17.21 6.95
N GLY A 116 11.75 17.51 7.33
CA GLY A 116 12.86 17.88 6.43
C GLY A 116 12.48 18.87 5.33
N THR A 117 12.27 20.12 5.71
CA THR A 117 11.81 21.19 4.82
C THR A 117 12.94 21.95 4.13
N GLY A 118 14.20 21.70 4.49
CA GLY A 118 15.32 22.47 3.93
C GLY A 118 15.40 23.86 4.54
N THR A 119 15.14 23.97 5.85
CA THR A 119 15.19 25.25 6.59
C THR A 119 16.38 25.30 7.53
N ILE A 120 16.99 26.48 7.66
CA ILE A 120 18.19 26.73 8.48
C ILE A 120 17.98 26.26 9.92
N ALA A 121 16.84 26.59 10.53
CA ALA A 121 16.54 26.24 11.92
C ALA A 121 15.87 24.87 12.07
N GLY A 122 15.00 24.49 11.13
CA GLY A 122 14.19 23.29 11.25
C GLY A 122 14.98 22.00 11.09
N ASP A 123 15.85 21.95 10.09
CA ASP A 123 16.61 20.74 9.78
C ASP A 123 17.56 20.32 10.93
N PRO A 124 18.35 21.23 11.56
CA PRO A 124 19.12 20.90 12.75
C PRO A 124 18.27 20.51 13.97
N THR A 125 17.13 21.17 14.16
CA THR A 125 16.22 20.90 15.29
C THR A 125 15.62 19.50 15.19
N GLU A 126 15.13 19.13 14.00
CA GLU A 126 14.61 17.78 13.76
C GLU A 126 15.72 16.73 13.84
N MET A 127 16.93 17.00 13.32
CA MET A 127 18.05 16.07 13.42
C MET A 127 18.44 15.81 14.89
N ARG A 128 18.48 16.84 15.74
CA ARG A 128 18.72 16.67 17.19
C ARG A 128 17.64 15.82 17.84
N SER A 129 16.36 16.09 17.57
CA SER A 129 15.26 15.36 18.21
C SER A 129 15.19 13.89 17.76
N VAL A 130 15.48 13.60 16.49
CA VAL A 130 15.53 12.23 15.98
C VAL A 130 16.74 11.49 16.55
N THR A 131 17.93 12.08 16.50
CA THR A 131 19.14 11.41 17.00
C THR A 131 19.14 11.23 18.51
N SER A 132 18.48 12.09 19.29
CA SER A 132 18.38 11.92 20.74
C SER A 132 17.57 10.69 21.18
N VAL A 133 16.64 10.22 20.33
CA VAL A 133 15.80 9.05 20.62
C VAL A 133 16.31 7.81 19.88
N PHE A 134 16.51 7.93 18.58
CA PHE A 134 16.82 6.81 17.71
C PHE A 134 18.33 6.60 17.52
N ALA A 135 19.20 7.54 17.89
CA ALA A 135 20.65 7.37 17.74
C ALA A 135 21.41 7.97 18.95
N ASN A 136 20.96 7.60 20.14
CA ASN A 136 21.28 8.25 21.42
C ASN A 136 22.70 7.96 21.98
N GLY A 137 23.60 7.43 21.16
CA GLY A 137 24.97 7.07 21.53
C GLY A 137 25.13 5.63 22.03
N GLN A 138 24.05 4.88 22.25
CA GLN A 138 24.13 3.44 22.49
C GLN A 138 24.46 2.67 21.20
N PRO A 139 25.17 1.53 21.28
CA PRO A 139 25.44 0.69 20.12
C PRO A 139 24.15 0.23 19.44
N ARG A 140 24.10 0.34 18.11
CA ARG A 140 22.98 -0.14 17.29
C ARG A 140 23.36 -1.41 16.55
N SER A 141 22.45 -2.37 16.49
CA SER A 141 22.60 -3.57 15.65
C SER A 141 22.34 -3.29 14.17
N THR A 142 21.60 -2.22 13.85
CA THR A 142 21.31 -1.79 12.49
C THR A 142 21.48 -0.28 12.36
N SER A 143 21.96 0.17 11.20
CA SER A 143 22.04 1.61 10.88
C SER A 143 20.65 2.26 10.92
N LEU A 144 20.61 3.53 11.31
CA LEU A 144 19.46 4.41 11.17
C LEU A 144 19.58 5.16 9.86
N TYR A 145 18.77 4.78 8.87
CA TYR A 145 18.70 5.53 7.62
C TYR A 145 17.71 6.69 7.73
N ILE A 146 18.03 7.80 7.08
CA ILE A 146 17.18 8.99 7.10
C ILE A 146 16.93 9.52 5.69
N GLY A 147 15.76 10.11 5.45
CA GLY A 147 15.47 10.82 4.22
C GLY A 147 14.32 11.80 4.34
N SER A 148 14.08 12.60 3.29
CA SER A 148 12.88 13.43 3.14
C SER A 148 12.42 13.39 1.68
N VAL A 149 11.15 13.08 1.44
CA VAL A 149 10.53 13.11 0.10
C VAL A 149 10.50 14.52 -0.49
N LYS A 150 10.53 15.55 0.37
CA LYS A 150 10.36 16.95 -0.05
C LYS A 150 11.50 17.45 -0.91
N SER A 151 12.68 16.82 -0.83
CA SER A 151 13.80 17.11 -1.73
C SER A 151 13.57 16.63 -3.16
N ASN A 152 12.64 15.69 -3.39
CA ASN A 152 12.29 15.20 -4.72
C ASN A 152 11.11 15.95 -5.34
N VAL A 153 10.05 16.14 -4.56
CA VAL A 153 8.75 16.58 -5.08
C VAL A 153 8.26 17.87 -4.45
N GLY A 154 9.04 18.51 -3.59
CA GLY A 154 8.65 19.69 -2.83
C GLY A 154 7.75 19.37 -1.63
N HIS A 155 7.34 20.42 -0.92
CA HIS A 155 6.48 20.34 0.24
C HIS A 155 5.01 20.39 -0.20
N GLY A 156 4.33 19.25 -0.15
CA GLY A 156 2.90 19.15 -0.46
C GLY A 156 1.95 19.78 0.55
N GLU A 157 2.43 20.62 1.47
CA GLU A 157 1.66 21.28 2.55
C GLU A 157 0.68 20.32 3.25
N ALA A 158 -0.64 20.46 3.03
CA ALA A 158 -1.66 19.58 3.60
C ALA A 158 -1.55 18.11 3.13
N ALA A 159 -0.91 17.85 2.00
CA ALA A 159 -0.59 16.50 1.49
C ALA A 159 0.80 15.99 1.92
N ALA A 160 1.62 16.77 2.62
CA ALA A 160 3.00 16.39 2.93
C ALA A 160 3.09 15.09 3.74
N GLY A 161 2.22 14.92 4.74
CA GLY A 161 2.17 13.71 5.56
C GLY A 161 1.86 12.46 4.74
N ILE A 162 0.87 12.52 3.84
CA ILE A 162 0.49 11.36 3.02
C ILE A 162 1.57 11.01 1.99
N MET A 163 2.29 12.00 1.45
CA MET A 163 3.40 11.79 0.53
C MET A 163 4.57 11.07 1.20
N SER A 164 4.96 11.53 2.39
CA SER A 164 5.99 10.88 3.22
C SER A 164 5.57 9.47 3.68
N PHE A 165 4.29 9.29 4.02
CA PHE A 165 3.73 7.98 4.36
C PHE A 165 3.82 7.00 3.18
N MET A 166 3.39 7.42 1.97
CA MET A 166 3.44 6.59 0.77
C MET A 166 4.88 6.23 0.37
N LYS A 167 5.83 7.18 0.45
CA LYS A 167 7.25 6.87 0.23
C LYS A 167 7.72 5.78 1.19
N THR A 168 7.39 5.89 2.46
CA THR A 168 7.80 4.91 3.49
C THR A 168 7.20 3.52 3.21
N MET A 169 5.94 3.45 2.78
CA MET A 169 5.34 2.17 2.33
C MET A 169 6.07 1.57 1.13
N LEU A 170 6.46 2.40 0.15
CA LEU A 170 7.23 1.95 -1.01
C LEU A 170 8.64 1.49 -0.64
N VAL A 171 9.26 2.13 0.35
CA VAL A 171 10.57 1.71 0.90
C VAL A 171 10.47 0.30 1.49
N PHE A 172 9.41 -0.01 2.26
CA PHE A 172 9.15 -1.38 2.72
C PHE A 172 8.95 -2.35 1.56
N GLN A 173 7.99 -2.06 0.66
CA GLN A 173 7.62 -2.98 -0.42
C GLN A 173 8.76 -3.30 -1.37
N LYS A 174 9.61 -2.32 -1.67
CA LYS A 174 10.74 -2.48 -2.60
C LYS A 174 12.01 -2.92 -1.92
N SER A 175 12.05 -2.90 -0.58
CA SER A 175 13.26 -3.16 0.21
C SER A 175 14.47 -2.34 -0.21
N ILE A 176 14.21 -1.09 -0.59
CA ILE A 176 15.23 -0.15 -1.06
C ILE A 176 14.92 1.21 -0.46
N ILE A 177 15.94 1.82 0.15
CA ILE A 177 15.89 3.22 0.56
C ILE A 177 16.40 4.06 -0.62
N PRO A 178 15.60 5.01 -1.15
CA PRO A 178 15.98 5.82 -2.30
C PRO A 178 17.08 6.83 -1.92
N PRO A 179 17.88 7.27 -2.90
CA PRO A 179 18.91 8.29 -2.66
C PRO A 179 18.29 9.62 -2.21
N HIS A 180 18.93 10.25 -1.24
CA HIS A 180 18.66 11.61 -0.79
C HIS A 180 19.32 12.59 -1.73
N ILE A 181 18.54 13.57 -2.21
CA ILE A 181 19.00 14.54 -3.21
C ILE A 181 18.96 15.99 -2.70
N GLY A 182 18.63 16.19 -1.41
CA GLY A 182 18.50 17.51 -0.82
C GLY A 182 19.84 18.24 -0.62
N ILE A 183 20.92 17.49 -0.41
CA ILE A 183 22.27 18.04 -0.24
C ILE A 183 22.88 18.31 -1.62
N LYS A 184 23.27 19.57 -1.86
CA LYS A 184 23.75 20.11 -3.14
C LYS A 184 25.19 20.57 -3.06
N THR A 185 25.57 21.28 -1.99
CA THR A 185 26.91 21.85 -1.85
C THR A 185 27.68 21.19 -0.72
N GLY A 186 27.05 21.02 0.44
CA GLY A 186 27.70 20.50 1.63
C GLY A 186 26.69 20.22 2.73
N LEU A 187 27.09 19.37 3.69
CA LEU A 187 26.24 19.09 4.84
C LEU A 187 26.19 20.31 5.77
N ASN A 188 25.00 20.67 6.24
CA ASN A 188 24.82 21.81 7.12
C ASN A 188 25.65 21.66 8.42
N PRO A 189 26.57 22.59 8.72
CA PRO A 189 27.44 22.50 9.90
C PRO A 189 26.70 22.64 11.23
N ALA A 190 25.44 23.12 11.23
CA ALA A 190 24.60 23.19 12.42
C ALA A 190 23.99 21.83 12.82
N LEU A 191 24.10 20.81 11.98
CA LEU A 191 23.70 19.45 12.35
C LEU A 191 24.60 18.88 13.46
N PRO A 192 24.10 17.94 14.28
CA PRO A 192 24.93 17.28 15.28
C PRO A 192 26.17 16.64 14.64
N GLU A 193 27.33 16.81 15.27
CA GLU A 193 28.56 16.17 14.82
C GLU A 193 28.51 14.64 14.97
N ASN A 194 29.36 13.95 14.20
CA ASN A 194 29.60 12.51 14.29
C ASN A 194 28.34 11.64 14.09
N LEU A 195 27.46 12.03 13.16
CA LEU A 195 26.26 11.24 12.80
C LEU A 195 26.61 9.81 12.38
N ASP A 196 27.70 9.65 11.65
CA ASP A 196 28.29 8.37 11.25
C ASP A 196 28.64 7.48 12.45
N LYS A 197 29.30 8.04 13.48
CA LYS A 197 29.63 7.30 14.72
C LYS A 197 28.39 6.92 15.54
N LYS A 198 27.28 7.65 15.36
CA LYS A 198 25.97 7.32 15.95
C LYS A 198 25.18 6.30 15.12
N GLY A 199 25.74 5.81 14.01
CA GLY A 199 25.08 4.85 13.13
C GLY A 199 23.99 5.47 12.25
N VAL A 200 24.02 6.78 12.03
CA VAL A 200 23.07 7.50 11.17
C VAL A 200 23.62 7.59 9.75
N VAL A 201 22.80 7.23 8.76
CA VAL A 201 23.21 7.15 7.35
C VAL A 201 22.26 7.96 6.47
N ILE A 202 22.83 8.90 5.71
CA ILE A 202 22.16 9.60 4.60
C ILE A 202 22.52 8.86 3.32
N PRO A 203 21.58 8.15 2.67
CA PRO A 203 21.88 7.36 1.47
C PRO A 203 22.00 8.28 0.26
N PHE A 204 23.17 8.34 -0.40
CA PHE A 204 23.35 9.08 -1.65
C PHE A 204 23.12 8.23 -2.91
N THR A 205 23.00 6.92 -2.72
CA THR A 205 22.65 5.94 -3.76
C THR A 205 21.50 5.06 -3.26
N ALA A 206 20.78 4.41 -4.19
CA ALA A 206 19.74 3.46 -3.83
C ALA A 206 20.35 2.34 -2.98
N THR A 207 19.89 2.23 -1.73
CA THR A 207 20.50 1.35 -0.73
C THR A 207 19.54 0.21 -0.42
N PRO A 208 19.94 -1.07 -0.62
CA PRO A 208 19.15 -2.20 -0.17
C PRO A 208 18.87 -2.12 1.33
N TRP A 209 17.63 -2.32 1.71
CA TRP A 209 17.21 -2.35 3.11
C TRP A 209 16.71 -3.74 3.46
N GLU A 210 17.66 -4.66 3.55
CA GLU A 210 17.36 -6.07 3.76
C GLU A 210 16.78 -6.32 5.15
N GLN A 211 15.86 -7.27 5.22
CA GLN A 211 15.29 -7.71 6.48
C GLN A 211 16.33 -8.55 7.24
N SER A 212 16.66 -8.15 8.47
CA SER A 212 17.45 -9.02 9.36
C SER A 212 16.64 -10.26 9.72
N ARG A 213 17.29 -11.43 9.79
CA ARG A 213 16.62 -12.69 10.12
C ARG A 213 15.81 -12.52 11.42
N ASN A 214 14.49 -12.72 11.32
CA ASN A 214 13.50 -12.65 12.41
C ASN A 214 13.16 -11.26 12.98
N GLN A 215 13.55 -10.16 12.33
CA GLN A 215 13.11 -8.82 12.74
C GLN A 215 12.38 -8.12 11.59
N LYS A 216 11.22 -7.55 11.88
CA LYS A 216 10.50 -6.71 10.92
C LYS A 216 11.15 -5.35 10.85
N ARG A 217 11.16 -4.75 9.66
CA ARG A 217 11.67 -3.39 9.50
C ARG A 217 10.70 -2.40 10.13
N LEU A 218 11.26 -1.45 10.87
CA LEU A 218 10.53 -0.38 11.55
C LEU A 218 10.94 0.96 10.97
N ALA A 219 9.95 1.80 10.68
CA ALA A 219 10.14 3.15 10.20
C ALA A 219 9.32 4.16 11.00
N MET A 220 9.78 5.41 11.03
CA MET A 220 8.99 6.53 11.55
C MET A 220 8.78 7.58 10.45
N VAL A 221 7.60 8.19 10.43
CA VAL A 221 7.25 9.30 9.55
C VAL A 221 6.94 10.53 10.39
N ASN A 222 7.63 11.63 10.13
CA ASN A 222 7.44 12.92 10.79
C ASN A 222 6.68 13.90 9.89
N ASN A 223 5.79 14.68 10.48
CA ASN A 223 5.13 15.79 9.80
C ASN A 223 4.77 16.91 10.79
N PHE A 224 5.33 18.10 10.58
CA PHE A 224 5.17 19.25 11.48
C PHE A 224 4.50 20.42 10.78
N GLY A 225 3.71 21.19 11.53
CA GLY A 225 3.04 22.38 11.03
C GLY A 225 3.71 23.65 11.56
N ALA A 226 3.82 24.68 10.72
CA ALA A 226 4.30 26.00 11.12
C ALA A 226 3.42 26.70 12.18
N ALA A 227 2.25 26.15 12.50
CA ALA A 227 1.43 26.60 13.62
C ALA A 227 1.86 26.00 14.98
N GLY A 228 2.85 25.10 15.00
CA GLY A 228 3.41 24.47 16.19
C GLY A 228 3.00 23.00 16.39
N GLY A 229 1.95 22.54 15.73
CA GLY A 229 1.48 21.15 15.83
C GLY A 229 2.49 20.16 15.25
N ASN A 230 2.83 19.12 16.01
CA ASN A 230 3.68 18.02 15.55
C ASN A 230 2.87 16.74 15.38
N THR A 231 3.22 15.91 14.40
CA THR A 231 2.64 14.59 14.20
C THR A 231 3.73 13.61 13.81
N ALA A 232 3.70 12.41 14.39
CA ALA A 232 4.58 11.32 14.01
C ALA A 232 3.84 9.97 14.02
N ILE A 233 4.30 9.06 13.16
CA ILE A 233 3.72 7.73 12.98
C ILE A 233 4.85 6.70 12.93
N ILE A 234 4.73 5.63 13.73
CA ILE A 234 5.61 4.47 13.67
C ILE A 234 4.93 3.37 12.86
N LEU A 235 5.66 2.87 11.86
CA LEU A 235 5.25 1.85 10.92
C LEU A 235 6.11 0.60 11.06
N GLU A 236 5.47 -0.54 10.90
CA GLU A 236 6.11 -1.84 10.80
C GLU A 236 5.82 -2.43 9.41
N GLU A 237 6.83 -3.10 8.86
CA GLU A 237 6.68 -3.93 7.66
C GLU A 237 5.57 -4.99 7.83
N ALA A 238 4.78 -5.21 6.77
CA ALA A 238 3.77 -6.24 6.76
C ALA A 238 4.38 -7.65 6.82
N THR A 239 3.72 -8.57 7.54
CA THR A 239 4.10 -9.99 7.52
C THR A 239 3.75 -10.60 6.16
N LEU A 240 4.72 -11.22 5.48
CA LEU A 240 4.45 -12.02 4.29
C LEU A 240 3.54 -13.19 4.63
N ARG A 241 2.40 -13.30 3.94
CA ARG A 241 1.50 -14.45 4.09
C ARG A 241 1.94 -15.57 3.15
N PRO A 242 2.15 -16.79 3.65
CA PRO A 242 2.47 -17.92 2.79
C PRO A 242 1.30 -18.25 1.87
N ARG A 243 1.61 -18.65 0.64
CA ARG A 243 0.61 -19.12 -0.31
C ARG A 243 -0.01 -20.43 0.18
N LEU A 244 -1.34 -20.46 0.31
CA LEU A 244 -2.09 -21.66 0.68
C LEU A 244 -2.28 -22.56 -0.54
N GLY A 245 -1.19 -23.21 -0.98
CA GLY A 245 -1.20 -24.22 -2.04
C GLY A 245 -1.54 -23.70 -3.45
N ASN A 246 -1.76 -24.65 -4.36
CA ASN A 246 -2.15 -24.39 -5.74
C ASN A 246 -3.63 -24.71 -5.94
N ASP A 247 -4.30 -23.92 -6.77
CA ASP A 247 -5.67 -24.17 -7.17
C ASP A 247 -5.73 -25.38 -8.11
N THR A 248 -6.67 -26.30 -7.87
CA THR A 248 -6.82 -27.52 -8.69
C THR A 248 -7.80 -27.35 -9.84
N ARG A 249 -8.52 -26.22 -9.91
CA ARG A 249 -9.49 -25.95 -10.97
C ARG A 249 -8.76 -25.73 -12.30
N LEU A 250 -9.28 -26.36 -13.36
CA LEU A 250 -8.67 -26.29 -14.70
C LEU A 250 -9.00 -25.00 -15.44
N THR A 251 -10.15 -24.39 -15.16
CA THR A 251 -10.61 -23.17 -15.83
C THR A 251 -11.11 -22.15 -14.82
N HIS A 252 -10.91 -20.88 -15.16
CA HIS A 252 -11.16 -19.75 -14.28
C HIS A 252 -11.94 -18.67 -15.01
N PRO A 253 -12.98 -18.07 -14.39
CA PRO A 253 -13.68 -16.93 -14.95
C PRO A 253 -12.83 -15.67 -14.84
N ILE A 254 -12.66 -14.97 -15.96
CA ILE A 254 -12.04 -13.64 -16.00
C ILE A 254 -13.11 -12.65 -16.41
N THR A 255 -13.37 -11.67 -15.55
CA THR A 255 -14.46 -10.70 -15.71
C THR A 255 -13.93 -9.29 -15.74
N VAL A 256 -14.36 -8.51 -16.73
CA VAL A 256 -14.04 -7.07 -16.83
C VAL A 256 -15.35 -6.31 -16.89
N SER A 257 -15.47 -5.24 -16.12
CA SER A 257 -16.65 -4.38 -16.16
C SER A 257 -16.31 -2.90 -16.07
N ALA A 258 -17.21 -2.05 -16.55
CA ALA A 258 -17.09 -0.60 -16.45
C ALA A 258 -18.45 0.09 -16.46
N LYS A 259 -18.45 1.39 -16.12
CA LYS A 259 -19.65 2.24 -16.14
C LYS A 259 -19.96 2.84 -17.52
N THR A 260 -19.02 2.77 -18.46
CA THR A 260 -19.17 3.29 -19.83
C THR A 260 -18.52 2.33 -20.84
N PRO A 261 -18.94 2.36 -22.12
CA PRO A 261 -18.30 1.59 -23.20
C PRO A 261 -16.81 1.89 -23.34
N PHE A 262 -16.44 3.19 -23.30
CA PHE A 262 -15.05 3.64 -23.39
C PHE A 262 -14.19 3.09 -22.24
N SER A 263 -14.67 3.18 -21.00
CA SER A 263 -13.94 2.63 -19.86
C SER A 263 -13.84 1.10 -19.90
N LEU A 264 -14.81 0.39 -20.49
CA LEU A 264 -14.71 -1.06 -20.67
C LEU A 264 -13.60 -1.40 -21.66
N GLN A 265 -13.56 -0.71 -22.80
CA GLN A 265 -12.51 -0.87 -23.80
C GLN A 265 -11.12 -0.64 -23.17
N GLU A 266 -10.97 0.43 -22.40
CA GLU A 266 -9.69 0.75 -21.76
C GLU A 266 -9.29 -0.27 -20.68
N ASN A 267 -10.25 -0.71 -19.85
CA ASN A 267 -10.02 -1.77 -18.87
C ASN A 267 -9.58 -3.09 -19.53
N LEU A 268 -10.13 -3.44 -20.70
CA LEU A 268 -9.71 -4.62 -21.47
C LEU A 268 -8.27 -4.48 -21.95
N ARG A 269 -7.90 -3.33 -22.55
CA ARG A 269 -6.53 -3.06 -23.01
C ARG A 269 -5.53 -3.14 -21.86
N GLN A 270 -5.83 -2.50 -20.73
CA GLN A 270 -4.97 -2.50 -19.55
C GLN A 270 -4.82 -3.88 -18.93
N LEU A 271 -5.89 -4.67 -18.86
CA LEU A 271 -5.80 -6.04 -18.35
C LEU A 271 -4.95 -6.93 -19.25
N ILE A 272 -5.11 -6.84 -20.57
CA ILE A 272 -4.28 -7.60 -21.53
C ILE A 272 -2.80 -7.21 -21.39
N ALA A 273 -2.50 -5.91 -21.36
CA ALA A 273 -1.14 -5.42 -21.17
C ALA A 273 -0.54 -5.87 -19.82
N PHE A 274 -1.33 -5.88 -18.75
CA PHE A 274 -0.90 -6.40 -17.45
C PHE A 274 -0.57 -7.90 -17.53
N ILE A 275 -1.42 -8.71 -18.16
CA ILE A 275 -1.22 -10.15 -18.32
C ILE A 275 0.07 -10.44 -19.10
N GLU A 276 0.31 -9.69 -20.18
CA GLU A 276 1.52 -9.84 -21.01
C GLU A 276 2.80 -9.42 -20.27
N MET A 277 2.72 -8.40 -19.41
CA MET A 277 3.86 -7.92 -18.61
C MET A 277 4.16 -8.81 -17.39
N ARG A 278 3.16 -9.54 -16.90
CA ARG A 278 3.23 -10.33 -15.65
C ARG A 278 2.81 -11.78 -15.86
N PRO A 279 3.56 -12.56 -16.66
CA PRO A 279 3.27 -13.98 -16.88
C PRO A 279 3.48 -14.85 -15.63
N ASP A 280 4.10 -14.30 -14.58
CA ASP A 280 4.34 -14.94 -13.28
C ASP A 280 3.08 -14.99 -12.38
N VAL A 281 2.04 -14.23 -12.70
CA VAL A 281 0.81 -14.18 -11.91
C VAL A 281 -0.02 -15.45 -12.11
N SER A 282 -0.61 -15.96 -11.03
CA SER A 282 -1.56 -17.07 -11.13
C SER A 282 -2.89 -16.60 -11.72
N ILE A 283 -3.41 -17.34 -12.71
CA ILE A 283 -4.75 -17.09 -13.26
C ILE A 283 -5.85 -17.22 -12.18
N ALA A 284 -5.67 -18.10 -11.19
CA ALA A 284 -6.61 -18.27 -10.09
C ALA A 284 -6.69 -17.01 -9.21
N ASP A 285 -5.54 -16.42 -8.89
CA ASP A 285 -5.45 -15.19 -8.09
C ASP A 285 -6.02 -13.99 -8.87
N LEU A 286 -5.76 -13.93 -10.18
CA LEU A 286 -6.33 -12.93 -11.08
C LEU A 286 -7.87 -13.05 -11.14
N SER A 287 -8.38 -14.27 -11.32
CA SER A 287 -9.81 -14.57 -11.33
C SER A 287 -10.49 -14.18 -10.02
N TYR A 288 -9.93 -14.58 -8.88
CA TYR A 288 -10.43 -14.18 -7.56
C TYR A 288 -10.48 -12.65 -7.40
N THR A 289 -9.42 -11.96 -7.82
CA THR A 289 -9.34 -10.50 -7.72
C THR A 289 -10.38 -9.80 -8.58
N LEU A 290 -10.59 -10.25 -9.81
CA LEU A 290 -11.52 -9.64 -10.76
C LEU A 290 -12.99 -9.98 -10.47
N THR A 291 -13.26 -11.09 -9.78
CA THR A 291 -14.61 -11.53 -9.45
C THR A 291 -15.03 -11.12 -8.04
N ALA A 292 -14.28 -11.54 -7.01
CA ALA A 292 -14.66 -11.31 -5.62
C ALA A 292 -14.26 -9.91 -5.11
N ARG A 293 -13.23 -9.29 -5.71
CA ARG A 293 -12.58 -8.07 -5.18
C ARG A 293 -12.75 -6.84 -6.08
N LYS A 294 -13.76 -6.85 -6.95
CA LYS A 294 -14.13 -5.74 -7.84
C LYS A 294 -15.63 -5.54 -7.88
N ASN A 295 -16.03 -4.30 -8.16
CA ASN A 295 -17.40 -3.97 -8.50
C ASN A 295 -17.75 -4.52 -9.89
N HIS A 296 -19.01 -4.94 -10.05
CA HIS A 296 -19.55 -5.42 -11.31
C HIS A 296 -20.54 -4.41 -11.88
N TYR A 297 -20.11 -3.64 -12.88
CA TYR A 297 -20.93 -2.59 -13.53
C TYR A 297 -21.64 -3.09 -14.78
N ASN A 298 -22.51 -2.29 -15.41
CA ASN A 298 -23.44 -2.82 -16.43
C ASN A 298 -22.81 -3.11 -17.80
N TYR A 299 -21.64 -2.58 -18.12
CA TYR A 299 -20.87 -2.99 -19.30
C TYR A 299 -19.89 -4.08 -18.87
N ARG A 300 -20.00 -5.28 -19.46
CA ARG A 300 -19.29 -6.48 -18.98
C ARG A 300 -18.79 -7.36 -20.12
N VAL A 301 -17.60 -7.91 -19.93
CA VAL A 301 -17.07 -9.05 -20.70
C VAL A 301 -16.68 -10.13 -19.70
N SER A 302 -16.97 -11.38 -20.03
CA SER A 302 -16.63 -12.53 -19.20
C SER A 302 -16.21 -13.69 -20.10
N ILE A 303 -15.07 -14.30 -19.76
CA ILE A 303 -14.50 -15.44 -20.47
C ILE A 303 -14.12 -16.52 -19.45
N LEU A 304 -14.02 -17.77 -19.92
CA LEU A 304 -13.41 -18.86 -19.18
C LEU A 304 -12.07 -19.17 -19.82
N ALA A 305 -11.00 -19.23 -19.02
CA ALA A 305 -9.66 -19.54 -19.50
C ALA A 305 -8.93 -20.47 -18.52
N SER A 306 -8.06 -21.31 -19.06
CA SER A 306 -7.18 -22.23 -18.33
C SER A 306 -5.78 -21.65 -18.11
N SER A 307 -5.39 -20.62 -18.88
CA SER A 307 -4.09 -19.95 -18.78
C SER A 307 -4.19 -18.45 -19.04
N LEU A 308 -3.19 -17.71 -18.57
CA LEU A 308 -3.08 -16.26 -18.80
C LEU A 308 -3.03 -15.92 -20.31
N THR A 309 -2.25 -16.69 -21.08
CA THR A 309 -2.14 -16.52 -22.54
C THR A 309 -3.48 -16.74 -23.24
N GLU A 310 -4.21 -17.78 -22.85
CA GLU A 310 -5.56 -18.03 -23.37
C GLU A 310 -6.51 -16.89 -22.98
N ALA A 311 -6.45 -16.39 -21.73
CA ALA A 311 -7.27 -15.28 -21.28
C ALA A 311 -7.05 -14.01 -22.13
N ALA A 312 -5.79 -13.65 -22.37
CA ALA A 312 -5.45 -12.50 -23.23
C ALA A 312 -5.95 -12.70 -24.68
N THR A 313 -5.85 -13.92 -25.21
CA THR A 313 -6.32 -14.27 -26.56
C THR A 313 -7.84 -14.15 -26.67
N LEU A 314 -8.58 -14.64 -25.67
CA LEU A 314 -10.04 -14.60 -25.63
C LEU A 314 -10.58 -13.19 -25.35
N LEU A 315 -9.86 -12.35 -24.60
CA LEU A 315 -10.28 -10.97 -24.31
C LEU A 315 -10.08 -10.02 -25.49
N ARG A 316 -9.03 -10.23 -26.31
CA ARG A 316 -8.64 -9.30 -27.38
C ARG A 316 -9.76 -9.01 -28.41
N PRO A 317 -10.54 -9.99 -28.89
CA PRO A 317 -11.65 -9.75 -29.80
C PRO A 317 -12.76 -8.85 -29.22
N HIS A 318 -12.81 -8.64 -27.90
CA HIS A 318 -13.82 -7.81 -27.25
C HIS A 318 -13.45 -6.33 -27.14
N ILE A 319 -12.22 -5.92 -27.48
CA ILE A 319 -11.76 -4.53 -27.30
C ILE A 319 -12.56 -3.54 -28.16
N GLU A 320 -12.63 -3.77 -29.47
CA GLU A 320 -13.34 -2.83 -30.37
C GLU A 320 -14.86 -2.91 -30.20
N PRO A 321 -15.49 -4.11 -30.12
CA PRO A 321 -16.93 -4.22 -29.86
C PRO A 321 -17.39 -3.61 -28.52
N ALA A 322 -16.47 -3.39 -27.56
CA ALA A 322 -16.84 -2.78 -26.28
C ALA A 322 -17.43 -1.37 -26.43
N LEU A 323 -17.08 -0.61 -27.47
CA LEU A 323 -17.62 0.74 -27.72
C LEU A 323 -19.09 0.73 -28.13
N GLU A 324 -19.53 -0.35 -28.77
CA GLU A 324 -20.90 -0.54 -29.28
C GLU A 324 -21.76 -1.40 -28.32
N GLN A 325 -21.15 -1.94 -27.27
CA GLN A 325 -21.86 -2.77 -26.29
C GLN A 325 -22.98 -1.96 -25.62
N LEU A 326 -24.19 -2.55 -25.57
CA LEU A 326 -25.28 -2.03 -24.75
C LEU A 326 -25.11 -2.48 -23.29
N PRO A 327 -25.48 -1.63 -22.30
CA PRO A 327 -25.39 -2.01 -20.91
C PRO A 327 -26.33 -3.18 -20.61
N THR A 328 -25.85 -4.15 -19.84
CA THR A 328 -26.68 -5.22 -19.29
C THR A 328 -27.80 -4.65 -18.41
N SER A 329 -28.98 -5.26 -18.49
CA SER A 329 -30.12 -4.85 -17.67
C SER A 329 -29.81 -5.03 -16.19
N PRO A 330 -30.10 -4.04 -15.33
CA PRO A 330 -29.96 -4.20 -13.88
C PRO A 330 -31.03 -5.12 -13.28
N LYS A 331 -32.12 -5.42 -14.02
CA LYS A 331 -33.14 -6.36 -13.54
C LYS A 331 -32.57 -7.77 -13.51
N GLN A 332 -32.67 -8.42 -12.36
CA GLN A 332 -32.32 -9.82 -12.21
C GLN A 332 -33.15 -10.65 -13.18
N ALA A 333 -32.48 -11.47 -14.00
CA ALA A 333 -33.16 -12.36 -14.93
C ALA A 333 -34.02 -13.38 -14.16
N THR A 334 -35.21 -13.68 -14.68
CA THR A 334 -36.02 -14.79 -14.15
C THR A 334 -35.33 -16.10 -14.50
N VAL A 335 -34.99 -16.89 -13.49
CA VAL A 335 -34.28 -18.18 -13.66
C VAL A 335 -35.25 -19.32 -13.36
N ALA A 336 -35.38 -20.27 -14.29
CA ALA A 336 -36.12 -21.51 -14.10
C ALA A 336 -35.14 -22.69 -14.03
N PHE A 337 -35.26 -23.55 -13.02
CA PHE A 337 -34.47 -24.78 -12.90
C PHE A 337 -35.26 -25.95 -13.47
N ALA A 338 -34.78 -26.51 -14.58
CA ALA A 338 -35.34 -27.72 -15.18
C ALA A 338 -34.54 -28.94 -14.71
N PHE A 339 -35.23 -29.90 -14.09
CA PHE A 339 -34.63 -31.17 -13.68
C PHE A 339 -34.90 -32.21 -14.76
N THR A 340 -33.83 -32.81 -15.29
CA THR A 340 -33.93 -33.81 -16.36
C THR A 340 -34.54 -35.12 -15.85
N GLY A 341 -35.26 -35.82 -16.74
CA GLY A 341 -35.77 -37.16 -16.47
C GLY A 341 -34.70 -38.24 -16.57
N GLN A 342 -35.12 -39.51 -16.42
CA GLN A 342 -34.24 -40.66 -16.62
C GLN A 342 -33.83 -40.75 -18.10
N GLY A 343 -32.52 -40.74 -18.39
CA GLY A 343 -31.98 -40.87 -19.75
C GLY A 343 -30.73 -40.04 -20.08
N THR A 344 -30.28 -39.17 -19.17
CA THR A 344 -29.11 -38.28 -19.38
C THR A 344 -27.86 -38.69 -18.60
N PHE A 345 -27.81 -39.93 -18.10
CA PHE A 345 -26.75 -40.40 -17.21
C PHE A 345 -25.59 -41.03 -17.98
N TYR A 346 -24.38 -40.77 -17.51
CA TYR A 346 -23.14 -41.43 -17.95
C TYR A 346 -22.24 -41.67 -16.72
N ILE A 347 -21.29 -42.60 -16.84
CA ILE A 347 -20.34 -42.92 -15.75
C ILE A 347 -19.42 -41.72 -15.51
N GLY A 348 -19.19 -41.36 -14.25
CA GLY A 348 -18.41 -40.18 -13.89
C GLY A 348 -19.17 -38.85 -14.02
N ILE A 349 -20.50 -38.89 -14.16
CA ILE A 349 -21.32 -37.67 -14.14
C ILE A 349 -21.09 -36.90 -12.83
N GLY A 350 -20.65 -35.65 -12.95
CA GLY A 350 -20.33 -34.80 -11.81
C GLY A 350 -19.04 -35.15 -11.07
N SER A 351 -18.18 -36.05 -11.60
CA SER A 351 -16.90 -36.42 -10.98
C SER A 351 -15.99 -35.21 -10.73
N GLN A 352 -15.92 -34.30 -11.70
CA GLN A 352 -15.19 -33.03 -11.56
C GLN A 352 -15.76 -32.17 -10.44
N LEU A 353 -17.10 -32.03 -10.36
CA LEU A 353 -17.74 -31.26 -9.30
C LEU A 353 -17.52 -31.90 -7.93
N TYR A 354 -17.55 -33.23 -7.84
CA TYR A 354 -17.24 -33.94 -6.61
C TYR A 354 -15.79 -33.68 -6.17
N ARG A 355 -14.82 -33.69 -7.10
CA ARG A 355 -13.41 -33.42 -6.80
C ARG A 355 -13.12 -31.95 -6.48
N ASP A 356 -13.73 -31.01 -7.19
CA ASP A 356 -13.31 -29.60 -7.15
C ASP A 356 -14.21 -28.73 -6.25
N SER A 357 -15.47 -29.14 -6.02
CA SER A 357 -16.43 -28.39 -5.18
C SER A 357 -16.70 -29.12 -3.87
N ARG A 358 -16.21 -28.52 -2.77
CA ARG A 358 -16.43 -29.04 -1.41
C ARG A 358 -17.90 -29.15 -1.06
N SER A 359 -18.71 -28.12 -1.34
CA SER A 359 -20.14 -28.11 -1.01
C SER A 359 -20.93 -29.17 -1.79
N PHE A 360 -20.59 -29.38 -3.07
CA PHE A 360 -21.20 -30.43 -3.88
C PHE A 360 -20.83 -31.81 -3.34
N ARG A 361 -19.56 -32.02 -3.00
CA ARG A 361 -19.06 -33.27 -2.40
C ARG A 361 -19.73 -33.59 -1.07
N GLU A 362 -19.73 -32.65 -0.13
CA GLU A 362 -20.36 -32.80 1.18
C GLU A 362 -21.85 -33.13 1.03
N LYS A 363 -22.54 -32.51 0.06
CA LYS A 363 -23.95 -32.80 -0.19
C LYS A 363 -24.17 -34.19 -0.78
N LEU A 364 -23.36 -34.62 -1.74
CA LEU A 364 -23.45 -35.97 -2.29
C LEU A 364 -23.11 -37.04 -1.25
N ASP A 365 -22.08 -36.83 -0.44
CA ASP A 365 -21.70 -37.74 0.65
C ASP A 365 -22.83 -37.87 1.67
N GLN A 366 -23.50 -36.76 2.00
CA GLN A 366 -24.68 -36.77 2.86
C GLN A 366 -25.83 -37.59 2.26
N LEU A 367 -26.15 -37.37 0.98
CA LEU A 367 -27.24 -38.06 0.28
C LEU A 367 -26.97 -39.55 0.13
N ASP A 368 -25.72 -39.92 -0.17
CA ASP A 368 -25.29 -41.32 -0.25
C ASP A 368 -25.43 -42.01 1.10
N GLY A 369 -25.05 -41.33 2.19
CA GLY A 369 -25.25 -41.81 3.55
C GLY A 369 -26.74 -42.01 3.91
N ILE A 370 -27.66 -41.20 3.37
CA ILE A 370 -29.11 -41.40 3.54
C ILE A 370 -29.56 -42.65 2.78
N ALA A 371 -29.15 -42.81 1.53
CA ALA A 371 -29.50 -43.96 0.69
C ALA A 371 -29.06 -45.27 1.35
N GLN A 372 -27.80 -45.33 1.81
CA GLN A 372 -27.27 -46.49 2.51
C GLN A 372 -28.04 -46.83 3.80
N ARG A 373 -28.43 -45.82 4.59
CA ARG A 373 -29.28 -46.03 5.79
C ARG A 373 -30.66 -46.60 5.46
N GLN A 374 -31.18 -46.31 4.27
CA GLN A 374 -32.43 -46.88 3.75
C GLN A 374 -32.22 -48.22 3.03
N LYS A 375 -31.03 -48.82 3.11
CA LYS A 375 -30.64 -50.09 2.48
C LYS A 375 -30.55 -50.06 0.94
N PHE A 376 -30.40 -48.88 0.35
CA PHE A 376 -30.02 -48.74 -1.06
C PHE A 376 -28.49 -48.85 -1.24
N PRO A 377 -28.00 -49.27 -2.42
CA PRO A 377 -26.56 -49.28 -2.71
C PRO A 377 -25.97 -47.87 -2.73
N SER A 378 -24.67 -47.75 -2.41
CA SER A 378 -23.94 -46.49 -2.57
C SER A 378 -23.79 -46.15 -4.06
N PHE A 379 -24.06 -44.89 -4.41
CA PHE A 379 -23.90 -44.36 -5.76
C PHE A 379 -22.59 -43.59 -5.95
N LEU A 380 -21.82 -43.33 -4.88
CA LEU A 380 -20.53 -42.64 -4.96
C LEU A 380 -19.51 -43.32 -5.89
N PRO A 381 -19.38 -44.67 -5.97
CA PRO A 381 -18.43 -45.29 -6.89
C PRO A 381 -18.67 -44.90 -8.35
N ILE A 382 -19.93 -44.73 -8.76
CA ILE A 382 -20.31 -44.36 -10.14
C ILE A 382 -19.93 -42.90 -10.44
N ILE A 383 -19.99 -42.02 -9.44
CA ILE A 383 -19.64 -40.59 -9.55
C ILE A 383 -18.12 -40.39 -9.47
N LYS A 384 -17.41 -41.24 -8.72
CA LYS A 384 -15.95 -41.17 -8.52
C LYS A 384 -15.14 -41.83 -9.65
N SER A 385 -15.79 -42.72 -10.43
CA SER A 385 -15.23 -43.30 -11.65
C SER A 385 -14.98 -42.23 -12.70
#